data_AF-A0A9E3V2P1-F1
#
_entry.id   AF-A0A9E3V2P1-F1
#
_cell.length_a   1.000
_cell.length_b   1.000
_cell.length_c   1.000
_cell.angle_alpha   90.00
_cell.angle_beta   90.00
_cell.angle_gamma   90.00
#
_symmetry.space_group_name_H-M   'P 1'
#
loop_
_entity.id
_entity.type
_entity.pdbx_description
1 polymer ?
#
loop_
_entity_poly.entity_id
_entity_poly.type
_entity_poly.pdbx_seq_one_letter_code
_entity_poly.pdbx_strand_id
1 'polypeptide(L)'
;MGHWGVKSYENDDAADALDAGFDRVHGARYEALMDDRNPLSYEQVQQQLASPETLSAAIEALKDSFGADFETWDEIARLAFAGVVVRHAELGVPIPDDWRQRAITWLEHEAIDWDEATKRRLRREKELALLQDENPLQRHKGHRD
;
A
#
# COMPACT_ATOMS: atom_id res chain seq x y z
N MET A 1 15.66 2.88 8.54
CA MET A 1 14.94 1.66 8.12
C MET A 1 15.28 1.36 6.67
N GLY A 2 15.13 0.10 6.25
CA GLY A 2 15.48 -0.33 4.90
C GLY A 2 14.27 -0.39 3.98
N HIS A 3 14.51 -0.34 2.68
CA HIS A 3 13.58 -0.85 1.68
C HIS A 3 14.10 -2.23 1.29
N TRP A 4 13.28 -3.27 1.35
CA TRP A 4 13.71 -4.62 0.94
C TRP A 4 13.19 -5.00 -0.45
N GLY A 5 12.41 -4.12 -1.07
CA GLY A 5 11.92 -4.29 -2.43
C GLY A 5 11.75 -2.96 -3.16
N VAL A 6 11.29 -3.05 -4.41
CA VAL A 6 11.17 -1.91 -5.35
C VAL A 6 9.77 -1.28 -5.30
N LYS A 7 8.80 -2.02 -4.78
CA LYS A 7 7.41 -1.54 -4.65
C LYS A 7 7.30 -0.63 -3.43
N SER A 8 6.43 0.37 -3.53
CA SER A 8 6.26 1.35 -2.45
C SER A 8 5.76 0.75 -1.14
N TYR A 9 5.09 -0.41 -1.19
CA TYR A 9 4.64 -1.16 -0.01
C TYR A 9 5.65 -2.21 0.49
N GLU A 10 6.81 -2.36 -0.16
CA GLU A 10 7.94 -3.18 0.29
C GLU A 10 8.97 -2.33 1.08
N ASN A 11 8.46 -1.28 1.74
CA ASN A 11 9.13 -0.50 2.78
C ASN A 11 8.62 -0.97 4.14
N ASP A 12 9.52 -1.03 5.13
CA ASP A 12 9.23 -1.53 6.48
C ASP A 12 8.01 -0.83 7.10
N ASP A 13 7.95 0.50 7.05
CA ASP A 13 6.88 1.28 7.67
C ASP A 13 5.52 1.07 6.98
N ALA A 14 5.52 0.85 5.65
CA ALA A 14 4.31 0.49 4.92
C ALA A 14 3.79 -0.89 5.33
N ALA A 15 4.70 -1.87 5.44
CA ALA A 15 4.36 -3.23 5.83
C ALA A 15 3.79 -3.28 7.25
N ASP A 16 4.46 -2.62 8.19
CA ASP A 16 4.01 -2.51 9.59
C ASP A 16 2.63 -1.85 9.67
N ALA A 17 2.39 -0.78 8.90
CA ALA A 17 1.09 -0.12 8.87
C ALA A 17 -0.02 -0.99 8.27
N LEU A 18 0.28 -1.77 7.22
CA LEU A 18 -0.68 -2.72 6.64
C LEU A 18 -1.05 -3.79 7.67
N ASP A 19 -0.06 -4.39 8.32
CA ASP A 19 -0.27 -5.43 9.33
C ASP A 19 -1.05 -4.88 10.54
N ALA A 20 -0.71 -3.68 11.03
CA ALA A 20 -1.47 -3.00 12.08
C ALA A 20 -2.91 -2.69 11.64
N GLY A 21 -3.13 -2.29 10.39
CA GLY A 21 -4.46 -2.06 9.83
C GLY A 21 -5.31 -3.34 9.76
N PHE A 22 -4.71 -4.45 9.34
CA PHE A 22 -5.39 -5.74 9.29
C PHE A 22 -5.70 -6.28 10.68
N ASP A 23 -4.75 -6.22 11.61
CA ASP A 23 -4.95 -6.63 12.99
C ASP A 23 -6.05 -5.80 13.67
N ARG A 24 -6.03 -4.47 13.50
CA ARG A 24 -7.03 -3.59 14.10
C ARG A 24 -8.45 -3.88 13.64
N VAL A 25 -8.64 -4.24 12.38
CA VAL A 25 -9.99 -4.47 11.81
C VAL A 25 -10.43 -5.92 11.95
N HIS A 26 -9.53 -6.89 11.76
CA HIS A 26 -9.87 -8.31 11.67
C HIS A 26 -9.37 -9.15 12.85
N GLY A 27 -8.44 -8.64 13.66
CA GLY A 27 -7.92 -9.24 14.90
C GLY A 27 -7.64 -10.74 14.77
N ALA A 28 -8.39 -11.55 15.51
CA ALA A 28 -8.26 -13.01 15.52
C ALA A 28 -8.33 -13.66 14.13
N ARG A 29 -9.06 -13.08 13.17
CA ARG A 29 -9.08 -13.58 11.79
C ARG A 29 -7.76 -13.33 11.08
N TYR A 30 -7.16 -12.15 11.28
CA TYR A 30 -5.84 -11.86 10.73
C TYR A 30 -4.79 -12.77 11.37
N GLU A 31 -4.80 -12.93 12.68
CA GLU A 31 -3.90 -13.85 13.41
C GLU A 31 -4.01 -15.29 12.87
N ALA A 32 -5.24 -15.81 12.70
CA ALA A 32 -5.44 -17.15 12.14
C ALA A 32 -4.96 -17.29 10.69
N LEU A 33 -4.99 -16.21 9.91
CA LEU A 33 -4.50 -16.21 8.53
C LEU A 33 -2.98 -16.06 8.44
N MET A 34 -2.34 -15.46 9.44
CA MET A 34 -0.89 -15.31 9.51
C MET A 34 -0.18 -16.51 10.15
N ASP A 35 -0.93 -17.49 10.66
CA ASP A 35 -0.38 -18.75 11.15
C ASP A 35 0.40 -19.49 10.04
N ASP A 36 1.63 -19.90 10.31
CA ASP A 36 2.50 -20.63 9.36
C ASP A 36 1.87 -21.92 8.80
N ARG A 37 0.85 -22.46 9.46
CA ARG A 37 0.09 -23.63 9.01
C ARG A 37 -0.96 -23.28 7.95
N ASN A 38 -1.26 -22.00 7.75
CA ASN A 38 -2.18 -21.55 6.71
C ASN A 38 -1.54 -21.76 5.32
N PRO A 39 -2.17 -22.50 4.40
CA PRO A 39 -1.62 -22.75 3.07
C PRO A 39 -1.69 -21.55 2.12
N LEU A 40 -2.35 -20.46 2.50
CA LEU A 40 -2.50 -19.28 1.65
C LEU A 40 -1.20 -18.48 1.57
N SER A 41 -0.91 -17.94 0.39
CA SER A 41 0.18 -16.97 0.26
C SER A 41 -0.17 -15.66 0.95
N TYR A 42 0.85 -14.87 1.30
CA TYR A 42 0.66 -13.54 1.89
C TYR A 42 -0.24 -12.63 1.03
N GLU A 43 -0.09 -12.68 -0.30
CA GLU A 43 -0.96 -11.94 -1.21
C GLU A 43 -2.41 -12.40 -1.16
N GLN A 44 -2.66 -13.71 -1.07
CA GLN A 44 -4.01 -14.26 -0.92
C GLN A 44 -4.64 -13.89 0.42
N VAL A 45 -3.86 -13.82 1.50
CA VAL A 45 -4.31 -13.34 2.81
C VAL A 45 -4.72 -11.87 2.71
N GLN A 46 -3.86 -11.01 2.19
CA GLN A 46 -4.18 -9.59 2.05
C GLN A 46 -5.41 -9.35 1.15
N GLN A 47 -5.58 -10.11 0.06
CA GLN A 47 -6.76 -10.01 -0.80
C GLN A 47 -8.07 -10.32 -0.07
N GLN A 48 -8.05 -11.18 0.95
CA GLN A 48 -9.22 -11.51 1.76
C GLN A 48 -9.54 -10.47 2.82
N LEU A 49 -8.56 -9.65 3.20
CA LEU A 49 -8.65 -8.73 4.33
C LEU A 49 -8.80 -7.27 3.88
N ALA A 50 -8.25 -6.92 2.71
CA ALA A 50 -8.26 -5.56 2.20
C ALA A 50 -9.67 -5.01 2.02
N SER A 51 -9.92 -3.88 2.68
CA SER A 51 -11.17 -3.15 2.62
C SER A 51 -10.92 -1.64 2.86
N PRO A 52 -11.93 -0.77 2.65
CA PRO A 52 -11.81 0.65 3.00
C PRO A 52 -11.50 0.87 4.49
N GLU A 53 -11.96 -0.01 5.36
CA GLU A 53 -11.70 0.03 6.81
C GLU A 53 -10.24 -0.30 7.11
N THR A 54 -9.65 -1.32 6.48
CA THR A 54 -8.22 -1.65 6.68
C THR A 54 -7.31 -0.58 6.11
N LEU A 55 -7.70 0.04 4.99
CA LEU A 55 -6.98 1.20 4.45
C LEU A 55 -6.97 2.33 5.47
N SER A 56 -8.14 2.70 5.99
CA SER A 56 -8.25 3.76 6.98
C SER A 56 -7.44 3.45 8.23
N ALA A 57 -7.52 2.23 8.74
CA ALA A 57 -6.77 1.78 9.90
C ALA A 57 -5.25 1.82 9.68
N ALA A 58 -4.76 1.43 8.51
CA ALA A 58 -3.34 1.50 8.16
C ALA A 58 -2.85 2.95 8.06
N ILE A 59 -3.64 3.87 7.50
CA ILE A 59 -3.29 5.29 7.47
C ILE A 59 -3.25 5.88 8.88
N GLU A 60 -4.17 5.49 9.77
CA GLU A 60 -4.09 5.90 11.19
C GLU A 60 -2.85 5.34 11.88
N ALA A 61 -2.45 4.10 11.59
CA ALA A 61 -1.21 3.53 12.13
C ALA A 61 0.04 4.33 11.69
N LEU A 62 0.08 4.80 10.45
CA LEU A 62 1.16 5.68 10.00
C LEU A 62 1.13 7.04 10.73
N LYS A 63 -0.06 7.62 10.99
CA LYS A 63 -0.17 8.86 11.77
C LYS A 63 0.27 8.67 13.23
N ASP A 64 0.03 7.50 13.82
CA ASP A 64 0.51 7.19 15.16
C ASP A 64 2.05 7.14 15.20
N SER A 65 2.70 6.66 14.13
CA SER A 65 4.17 6.58 14.02
C SER A 65 4.85 7.90 13.65
N PHE A 66 4.28 8.66 12.70
CA PHE A 66 4.92 9.84 12.09
C PHE A 66 4.26 11.18 12.47
N GLY A 67 3.17 11.13 13.23
CA GLY A 67 2.37 12.29 13.59
C GLY A 67 1.21 12.55 12.63
N ALA A 68 0.19 13.26 13.13
CA ALA A 68 -1.04 13.52 12.37
C ALA A 68 -0.89 14.55 11.24
N ASP A 69 0.16 15.37 11.26
CA ASP A 69 0.42 16.39 10.25
C ASP A 69 1.26 15.82 9.11
N PHE A 70 0.64 15.59 7.96
CA PHE A 70 1.32 15.04 6.78
C PHE A 70 2.43 15.93 6.22
N GLU A 71 2.39 17.24 6.48
CA GLU A 71 3.41 18.17 5.96
C GLU A 71 4.77 17.96 6.65
N THR A 72 4.76 17.43 7.88
CA THR A 72 5.99 17.14 8.64
C THR A 72 6.63 15.81 8.29
N TRP A 73 5.96 14.99 7.47
CA TRP A 73 6.45 13.66 7.13
C TRP A 73 7.66 13.77 6.20
N ASP A 74 8.67 12.95 6.47
CA ASP A 74 9.84 12.80 5.61
C ASP A 74 9.54 11.93 4.38
N GLU A 75 10.52 11.75 3.51
CA GLU A 75 10.37 10.97 2.27
C GLU A 75 10.04 9.49 2.52
N ILE A 76 10.51 8.90 3.63
CA ILE A 76 10.25 7.51 3.98
C ILE A 76 8.79 7.33 4.41
N ALA A 77 8.31 8.20 5.30
CA ALA A 77 6.91 8.20 5.73
C ALA A 77 5.95 8.48 4.55
N ARG A 78 6.33 9.38 3.63
CA ARG A 78 5.56 9.65 2.41
C ARG A 78 5.52 8.44 1.47
N LEU A 79 6.65 7.75 1.31
CA LEU A 79 6.67 6.50 0.55
C LEU A 79 5.79 5.43 1.22
N ALA A 80 5.84 5.31 2.55
CA ALA A 80 5.03 4.35 3.29
C ALA A 80 3.52 4.57 3.09
N PHE A 81 3.08 5.83 3.16
CA PHE A 81 1.71 6.22 2.82
C PHE A 81 1.34 5.81 1.39
N ALA A 82 2.18 6.16 0.42
CA ALA A 82 1.94 5.80 -0.97
C ALA A 82 1.89 4.28 -1.15
N GLY A 83 2.74 3.54 -0.44
CA GLY A 83 2.73 2.08 -0.38
C GLY A 83 1.40 1.52 0.10
N VAL A 84 0.89 1.98 1.25
CA VAL A 84 -0.41 1.55 1.80
C VAL A 84 -1.54 1.81 0.79
N VAL A 85 -1.57 3.01 0.20
CA VAL A 85 -2.60 3.40 -0.79
C VAL A 85 -2.51 2.55 -2.06
N VAL A 86 -1.31 2.41 -2.63
CA VAL A 86 -1.06 1.57 -3.81
C VAL A 86 -1.48 0.14 -3.55
N ARG A 87 -1.15 -0.42 -2.37
CA ARG A 87 -1.45 -1.81 -2.08
C ARG A 87 -2.95 -2.07 -2.01
N HIS A 88 -3.70 -1.18 -1.37
CA HIS A 88 -5.17 -1.27 -1.34
C HIS A 88 -5.77 -1.09 -2.73
N ALA A 89 -5.22 -0.18 -3.55
CA ALA A 89 -5.67 0.01 -4.93
C ALA A 89 -5.44 -1.24 -5.80
N GLU A 90 -4.28 -1.90 -5.66
CA GLU A 90 -3.96 -3.17 -6.35
C GLU A 90 -4.96 -4.28 -5.99
N LEU A 91 -5.42 -4.30 -4.74
CA LEU A 91 -6.38 -5.29 -4.23
C LEU A 91 -7.85 -4.94 -4.55
N GLY A 92 -8.08 -3.86 -5.32
CA GLY A 92 -9.39 -3.43 -5.78
C GLY A 92 -10.20 -2.63 -4.75
N VAL A 93 -9.56 -2.14 -3.69
CA VAL A 93 -10.23 -1.29 -2.68
C VAL A 93 -10.43 0.12 -3.25
N PRO A 94 -11.65 0.70 -3.18
CA PRO A 94 -11.87 2.09 -3.52
C PRO A 94 -11.05 3.03 -2.63
N ILE A 95 -10.21 3.86 -3.26
CA ILE A 95 -9.36 4.83 -2.57
C ILE A 95 -10.05 6.20 -2.53
N PRO A 96 -10.19 6.84 -1.35
CA PRO A 96 -10.61 8.24 -1.24
C PRO A 96 -9.75 9.19 -2.09
N ASP A 97 -10.39 10.15 -2.75
CA ASP A 97 -9.73 11.02 -3.73
C ASP A 97 -8.58 11.83 -3.13
N ASP A 98 -8.72 12.29 -1.88
CA ASP A 98 -7.68 13.03 -1.16
C ASP A 98 -6.43 12.17 -0.90
N TRP A 99 -6.62 10.90 -0.52
CA TRP A 99 -5.51 9.97 -0.29
C TRP A 99 -4.87 9.52 -1.59
N ARG A 100 -5.68 9.29 -2.62
CA ARG A 100 -5.21 8.98 -3.97
C ARG A 100 -4.34 10.11 -4.50
N GLN A 101 -4.84 11.34 -4.46
CA GLN A 101 -4.10 12.51 -4.98
C GLN A 101 -2.81 12.74 -4.20
N ARG A 102 -2.83 12.59 -2.87
CA ARG A 102 -1.62 12.69 -2.04
C ARG A 102 -0.58 11.64 -2.41
N ALA A 103 -0.99 10.38 -2.56
CA ALA A 103 -0.09 9.30 -2.95
C ALA A 103 0.52 9.55 -4.35
N ILE A 104 -0.28 10.01 -5.31
CA ILE A 104 0.23 10.41 -6.64
C ILE A 104 1.28 11.50 -6.51
N THR A 105 0.97 12.60 -5.81
CA THR A 105 1.89 13.73 -5.66
C THR A 105 3.20 13.32 -5.00
N TRP A 106 3.15 12.47 -3.97
CA TRP A 106 4.35 11.99 -3.27
C TRP A 106 5.18 11.01 -4.10
N LEU A 107 4.54 10.15 -4.88
CA LEU A 107 5.26 9.29 -5.82
C LEU A 107 5.95 10.12 -6.92
N GLU A 108 5.26 11.09 -7.53
CA GLU A 108 5.82 11.96 -8.57
C GLU A 108 7.07 12.72 -8.10
N HIS A 109 7.08 13.15 -6.83
CA HIS A 109 8.16 13.91 -6.21
C HIS A 109 9.06 13.07 -5.29
N GLU A 110 9.05 11.75 -5.46
CA GLU A 110 9.90 10.87 -4.68
C GLU A 110 11.38 11.23 -4.85
N ALA A 111 12.02 11.55 -3.73
CA ALA A 111 13.40 12.03 -3.65
C ALA A 111 14.35 11.03 -2.97
N ILE A 112 13.98 9.74 -2.94
CA ILE A 112 14.80 8.67 -2.36
C ILE A 112 15.84 8.20 -3.37
N ASP A 113 17.07 7.97 -2.91
CA ASP A 113 18.11 7.34 -3.71
C ASP A 113 17.97 5.81 -3.65
N TRP A 114 17.86 5.17 -4.81
CA TRP A 114 17.58 3.73 -4.92
C TRP A 114 18.73 3.01 -5.60
N ASP A 115 19.22 1.96 -4.95
CA ASP A 115 20.22 1.04 -5.53
C ASP A 115 19.79 0.51 -6.90
N GLU A 116 18.50 0.22 -7.07
CA GLU A 116 17.89 -0.26 -8.31
C GLU A 116 17.05 0.82 -9.02
N ALA A 117 17.58 2.04 -9.17
CA ALA A 117 16.87 3.22 -9.70
C ALA A 117 16.01 2.97 -10.96
N THR A 118 16.52 2.19 -11.94
CA THR A 118 15.74 1.86 -13.15
C THR A 118 14.50 1.02 -12.83
N LYS A 119 14.65 -0.01 -12.00
CA LYS A 119 13.52 -0.86 -11.61
C LYS A 119 12.53 -0.07 -10.77
N ARG A 120 13.01 0.80 -9.87
CA ARG A 120 12.14 1.72 -9.12
C ARG A 120 11.35 2.63 -10.04
N ARG A 121 12.00 3.26 -11.02
CA ARG A 121 11.32 4.12 -11.99
C ARG A 121 10.17 3.39 -12.70
N LEU A 122 10.45 2.19 -13.24
CA LEU A 122 9.43 1.38 -13.93
C LEU A 122 8.30 0.95 -13.00
N ARG A 123 8.60 0.67 -11.73
CA ARG A 123 7.57 0.33 -10.74
C ARG A 123 6.72 1.56 -10.41
N ARG A 124 7.34 2.70 -10.15
CA ARG A 124 6.66 3.97 -9.90
C ARG A 124 5.72 4.36 -11.04
N GLU A 125 6.15 4.21 -12.30
CA GLU A 125 5.29 4.44 -13.46
C GLU A 125 4.03 3.56 -13.45
N LYS A 126 4.15 2.28 -13.06
CA LYS A 126 2.99 1.38 -12.92
C LYS A 126 2.07 1.78 -11.76
N GLU A 127 2.65 2.20 -10.63
CA GLU A 127 1.91 2.65 -9.45
C GLU A 127 1.12 3.93 -9.75
N LEU A 128 1.75 4.89 -10.42
CA LEU A 128 1.09 6.12 -10.88
C LEU A 128 -0.04 5.80 -11.86
N ALA A 129 0.21 4.95 -12.87
CA ALA A 129 -0.82 4.55 -13.83
C ALA A 129 -2.01 3.84 -13.16
N LEU A 130 -1.78 3.05 -12.10
CA LEU A 130 -2.84 2.42 -11.32
C LEU A 130 -3.69 3.46 -10.59
N LEU A 131 -3.06 4.43 -9.92
CA LEU A 131 -3.77 5.43 -9.13
C LEU A 131 -4.49 6.47 -10.00
N GLN A 132 -3.98 6.74 -11.20
CA GLN A 132 -4.59 7.65 -12.18
C GLN A 132 -5.75 6.99 -12.96
N ASP A 133 -5.86 5.67 -12.95
CA ASP A 133 -6.97 4.97 -13.59
C ASP A 133 -8.26 5.17 -12.76
N GLU A 134 -9.24 5.87 -13.35
CA GLU A 134 -10.55 6.11 -12.74
C GLU A 134 -11.39 4.82 -12.60
N ASN A 135 -10.98 3.69 -13.21
CA ASN A 135 -11.76 2.45 -13.20
C ASN A 135 -10.93 1.15 -13.15
N PRO A 136 -10.22 0.87 -12.03
CA PRO A 136 -9.37 -0.32 -11.90
C PRO A 136 -10.14 -1.66 -11.98
N LEU A 137 -11.45 -1.65 -11.70
CA LEU A 137 -12.30 -2.85 -11.69
C LEU A 137 -12.60 -3.45 -13.08
N GLN A 138 -12.29 -2.75 -14.19
CA GLN A 138 -12.55 -3.27 -15.54
C GLN A 138 -11.43 -4.16 -16.10
N ARG A 139 -10.23 -4.17 -15.50
CA ARG A 139 -9.07 -4.90 -16.05
C ARG A 139 -9.11 -6.42 -15.88
N HIS A 140 -9.96 -6.96 -15.01
CA HIS A 140 -10.06 -8.41 -14.77
C HIS A 140 -11.03 -9.17 -15.70
N LYS A 141 -11.68 -8.50 -16.67
CA LYS A 141 -12.64 -9.14 -17.60
C LYS A 141 -12.11 -9.39 -19.02
N GLY A 142 -10.80 -9.40 -19.23
CA GLY A 142 -10.21 -9.45 -20.58
C GLY A 142 -9.28 -10.63 -20.87
N HIS A 143 -9.73 -11.88 -20.73
CA HIS A 143 -9.23 -13.00 -21.57
C HIS A 143 -9.97 -14.31 -21.28
N ARG A 144 -11.01 -14.61 -22.07
CA ARG A 144 -11.39 -15.96 -22.54
C ARG A 144 -12.23 -15.78 -23.80
N ASP A 145 -11.58 -15.81 -24.95
CA ASP A 145 -12.17 -16.36 -26.17
C ASP A 145 -11.54 -17.75 -26.40
#